data_AF-A0A2M7GJ16-F1
#
_entry.id   AF-A0A2M7GJ16-F1
#
_cell.length_a   1.000
_cell.length_b   1.000
_cell.length_c   1.000
_cell.angle_alpha   90.00
_cell.angle_beta   90.00
_cell.angle_gamma   90.00
#
_symmetry.space_group_name_H-M   'P 1'
#
loop_
_entity.id
_entity.type
_entity.pdbx_description
1 polymer ?
#
loop_
_entity_poly.entity_id
_entity_poly.type
_entity_poly.pdbx_seq_one_letter_code
_entity_poly.pdbx_strand_id
1 'polypeptide(L)'
;MGEPYFPWADRYDTGIQLIDNDHRRLFGIVNELHDLIENGGGPEDLKPITDDLILYTQVHFEREEILMDEYRFPHLQAHRKLHHDFVRMIYGIRKVEAESPEKLDLKKMLVFLEGWLRRHVLKADREYIPYLKGDYGRRKSDLTIPVAKASGLSGETPQEQEEVTVSLKVPYAAVQTLRRCANLLRQGGDHAAPLEALTDPVAAMDIEDALEIAKVVLR
;
A
#
# COMPACT_ATOMS: atom_id res chain seq x y z
N MET A 1 -20.21 25.32 -4.00
CA MET A 1 -19.02 24.48 -4.23
C MET A 1 -19.19 23.85 -5.59
N GLY A 2 -18.21 23.99 -6.48
CA GLY A 2 -18.23 23.35 -7.80
C GLY A 2 -18.09 21.84 -7.70
N GLU A 3 -18.20 21.13 -8.82
CA GLU A 3 -17.88 19.70 -8.87
C GLU A 3 -16.39 19.47 -8.59
N PRO A 4 -16.02 18.39 -7.88
CA PRO A 4 -14.62 18.07 -7.63
C PRO A 4 -13.90 17.75 -8.95
N TYR A 5 -12.61 18.08 -9.04
CA TYR A 5 -11.77 17.86 -10.22
C TYR A 5 -11.75 16.39 -10.67
N PHE A 6 -11.61 15.48 -9.72
CA PHE A 6 -11.59 14.05 -9.90
C PHE A 6 -12.76 13.42 -9.13
N PRO A 7 -13.98 13.45 -9.68
CA PRO A 7 -15.17 12.96 -9.00
C PRO A 7 -15.17 11.44 -8.93
N TRP A 8 -15.67 10.91 -7.82
CA TRP A 8 -16.07 9.51 -7.76
C TRP A 8 -17.22 9.24 -8.74
N ALA A 9 -17.22 8.04 -9.32
CA ALA A 9 -18.24 7.55 -10.23
C ALA A 9 -18.41 6.05 -10.04
N ASP A 10 -19.61 5.52 -10.31
CA ASP A 10 -19.98 4.12 -10.08
C ASP A 10 -19.02 3.11 -10.74
N ARG A 11 -18.38 3.50 -11.84
CA ARG A 11 -17.35 2.68 -12.51
C ARG A 11 -16.13 2.37 -11.64
N TYR A 12 -15.92 3.07 -10.53
CA TYR A 12 -14.83 2.79 -9.58
C TYR A 12 -15.26 1.84 -8.47
N ASP A 13 -16.56 1.57 -8.28
CA ASP A 13 -17.01 0.69 -7.20
C ASP A 13 -16.57 -0.76 -7.47
N THR A 14 -15.76 -1.30 -6.57
CA THR A 14 -15.36 -2.70 -6.55
C THR A 14 -16.51 -3.59 -6.06
N GLY A 15 -17.44 -3.01 -5.29
CA GLY A 15 -18.49 -3.71 -4.56
C GLY A 15 -18.01 -4.25 -3.21
N ILE A 16 -16.83 -3.83 -2.77
CA ILE A 16 -16.24 -4.17 -1.47
C ILE A 16 -16.12 -2.85 -0.71
N GLN A 17 -17.08 -2.58 0.16
CA GLN A 17 -17.25 -1.26 0.79
C GLN A 17 -15.98 -0.73 1.47
N LEU A 18 -15.17 -1.61 2.09
CA LEU A 18 -13.93 -1.21 2.73
C LEU A 18 -12.89 -0.69 1.72
N ILE A 19 -12.77 -1.34 0.55
CA ILE A 19 -11.89 -0.93 -0.54
C ILE A 19 -12.41 0.35 -1.19
N ASP A 20 -13.72 0.41 -1.46
CA ASP A 20 -14.35 1.58 -2.08
C ASP A 20 -14.18 2.84 -1.18
N ASN A 21 -14.21 2.69 0.14
CA ASN A 21 -13.96 3.78 1.08
C ASN A 21 -12.50 4.27 1.04
N ASP A 22 -11.53 3.35 0.96
CA ASP A 22 -10.12 3.71 0.82
C ASP A 22 -9.88 4.47 -0.49
N HIS A 23 -10.41 3.94 -1.61
CA HIS A 23 -10.30 4.59 -2.92
C HIS A 23 -10.95 5.98 -2.89
N ARG A 24 -12.14 6.14 -2.30
CA ARG A 24 -12.78 7.47 -2.16
C ARG A 24 -11.90 8.45 -1.39
N ARG A 25 -11.20 8.02 -0.34
CA ARG A 25 -10.24 8.89 0.36
C ARG A 25 -9.07 9.26 -0.55
N LEU A 26 -8.49 8.30 -1.29
CA LEU A 26 -7.39 8.57 -2.23
C LEU A 26 -7.81 9.55 -3.33
N PHE A 27 -9.02 9.44 -3.86
CA PHE A 27 -9.60 10.43 -4.79
C PHE A 27 -9.73 11.80 -4.10
N GLY A 28 -10.14 11.84 -2.83
CA GLY A 28 -10.16 13.05 -2.01
C GLY A 28 -8.80 13.73 -1.91
N ILE A 29 -7.73 12.97 -1.66
CA ILE A 29 -6.36 13.51 -1.60
C ILE A 29 -5.93 14.12 -2.94
N VAL A 30 -6.28 13.49 -4.06
CA VAL A 30 -6.01 14.05 -5.40
C VAL A 30 -6.79 15.35 -5.63
N ASN A 31 -8.02 15.44 -5.14
CA ASN A 31 -8.80 16.67 -5.18
C ASN A 31 -8.22 17.77 -4.26
N GLU A 32 -7.71 17.41 -3.08
CA GLU A 32 -7.01 18.34 -2.18
C GLU A 32 -5.77 18.93 -2.84
N LEU A 33 -5.01 18.12 -3.60
CA LEU A 33 -3.89 18.62 -4.41
C LEU A 33 -4.36 19.57 -5.52
N HIS A 34 -5.44 19.24 -6.22
CA HIS A 34 -6.01 20.13 -7.21
C HIS A 34 -6.42 21.48 -6.59
N ASP A 35 -7.14 21.44 -5.47
CA ASP A 35 -7.60 22.65 -4.79
C ASP A 35 -6.43 23.49 -4.26
N LEU A 36 -5.34 22.85 -3.81
CA LEU A 36 -4.11 23.56 -3.46
C LEU A 36 -3.59 24.36 -4.67
N ILE A 37 -3.51 23.73 -5.84
CA ILE A 37 -3.00 24.35 -7.08
C ILE A 37 -3.90 25.51 -7.52
N GLU A 38 -5.23 25.31 -7.53
CA GLU A 38 -6.18 26.33 -7.97
C GLU A 38 -6.23 27.55 -7.03
N ASN A 39 -5.94 27.35 -5.74
CA ASN A 39 -5.84 28.44 -4.76
C ASN A 39 -4.46 29.12 -4.76
N GLY A 40 -3.57 28.76 -5.69
CA GLY A 40 -2.24 29.36 -5.82
C GLY A 40 -1.20 28.85 -4.82
N GLY A 41 -1.46 27.69 -4.19
CA GLY A 41 -0.51 27.03 -3.31
C GLY A 41 0.72 26.49 -4.04
N GLY A 42 1.81 26.35 -3.29
CA GLY A 42 3.12 25.95 -3.81
C GLY A 42 3.64 24.63 -3.24
N PRO A 43 4.83 24.18 -3.70
CA PRO A 43 5.51 23.01 -3.13
C PRO A 43 5.66 23.05 -1.60
N GLU A 44 5.75 24.23 -1.00
CA GLU A 44 5.83 24.46 0.45
C GLU A 44 4.58 24.00 1.23
N ASP A 45 3.43 23.95 0.56
CA ASP A 45 2.15 23.55 1.13
C ASP A 45 1.83 22.07 0.87
N LEU A 46 2.72 21.36 0.18
CA LEU A 46 2.48 19.99 -0.29
C LEU A 46 2.53 18.95 0.84
N LYS A 47 3.17 19.27 1.97
CA LYS A 47 3.53 18.29 3.00
C LYS A 47 2.34 17.53 3.57
N PRO A 48 1.22 18.18 3.92
CA PRO A 48 0.04 17.46 4.41
C PRO A 48 -0.52 16.48 3.38
N ILE A 49 -0.53 16.85 2.09
CA ILE A 49 -1.04 16.00 1.00
C ILE A 49 -0.14 14.77 0.82
N THR A 50 1.18 14.97 0.80
CA THR A 50 2.12 13.84 0.67
C THR A 50 2.09 12.95 1.92
N ASP A 51 1.79 13.48 3.11
CA ASP A 51 1.72 12.70 4.37
C ASP A 51 0.50 11.78 4.32
N ASP A 52 -0.64 12.35 3.95
CA ASP A 52 -1.89 11.62 3.79
C ASP A 52 -1.78 10.59 2.67
N LEU A 53 -1.16 10.94 1.54
CA LEU A 53 -0.98 10.01 0.43
C LEU A 53 -0.13 8.80 0.84
N ILE A 54 1.00 9.00 1.54
CA ILE A 54 1.83 7.90 2.06
C ILE A 54 1.01 7.02 3.01
N LEU A 55 0.35 7.63 4.00
CA LEU A 55 -0.39 6.90 5.02
C LEU A 55 -1.52 6.06 4.40
N TYR A 56 -2.35 6.67 3.56
CA TYR A 56 -3.51 5.98 2.99
C TYR A 56 -3.12 4.93 1.96
N THR A 57 -2.11 5.18 1.14
CA THR A 57 -1.64 4.18 0.16
C THR A 57 -1.05 2.96 0.84
N GLN A 58 -0.25 3.13 1.90
CA GLN A 58 0.32 2.01 2.65
C GLN A 58 -0.76 1.12 3.28
N VAL A 59 -1.71 1.74 3.99
CA VAL A 59 -2.79 1.00 4.67
C VAL A 59 -3.71 0.32 3.66
N HIS A 60 -4.02 1.00 2.57
CA HIS A 60 -4.87 0.47 1.50
C HIS A 60 -4.21 -0.72 0.79
N PHE A 61 -2.97 -0.56 0.33
CA PHE A 61 -2.24 -1.62 -0.38
C PHE A 61 -2.00 -2.85 0.48
N GLU A 62 -1.65 -2.67 1.77
CA GLU A 62 -1.51 -3.81 2.69
C GLU A 62 -2.82 -4.60 2.79
N ARG A 63 -3.95 -3.91 2.88
CA ARG A 63 -5.26 -4.54 2.96
C ARG A 63 -5.60 -5.33 1.70
N GLU A 64 -5.37 -4.75 0.53
CA GLU A 64 -5.59 -5.45 -0.74
C GLU A 64 -4.68 -6.66 -0.88
N GLU A 65 -3.40 -6.54 -0.52
CA GLU A 65 -2.44 -7.64 -0.58
C GLU A 65 -2.79 -8.80 0.36
N ILE A 66 -3.29 -8.50 1.57
CA ILE A 66 -3.80 -9.52 2.49
C ILE A 66 -5.01 -10.23 1.86
N LEU A 67 -5.94 -9.49 1.26
CA LEU A 67 -7.10 -10.09 0.58
C LEU A 67 -6.67 -10.93 -0.62
N MET A 68 -5.81 -10.41 -1.48
CA MET A 68 -5.27 -11.13 -2.63
C MET A 68 -4.57 -12.42 -2.21
N ASP A 69 -3.77 -12.40 -1.14
CA ASP A 69 -3.11 -13.60 -0.62
C ASP A 69 -4.11 -14.62 -0.05
N GLU A 70 -5.08 -14.16 0.76
CA GLU A 70 -6.10 -15.02 1.38
C GLU A 70 -6.95 -15.76 0.34
N TYR A 71 -7.22 -15.11 -0.80
CA TYR A 71 -8.00 -15.67 -1.90
C TYR A 71 -7.12 -16.24 -3.04
N ARG A 72 -5.79 -16.36 -2.82
CA ARG A 72 -4.84 -16.98 -3.74
C ARG A 72 -4.84 -16.34 -5.15
N PHE A 73 -4.93 -15.02 -5.21
CA PHE A 73 -4.85 -14.28 -6.47
C PHE A 73 -3.49 -14.56 -7.16
N PRO A 74 -3.48 -15.10 -8.40
CA PRO A 74 -2.26 -15.60 -9.03
C PRO A 74 -1.26 -14.49 -9.40
N HIS A 75 -1.72 -13.25 -9.55
CA HIS A 75 -0.87 -12.12 -9.94
C HIS A 75 -0.47 -11.22 -8.76
N LEU A 76 -0.61 -11.70 -7.52
CA LEU A 76 -0.26 -10.96 -6.30
C LEU A 76 1.13 -10.32 -6.35
N GLN A 77 2.15 -11.03 -6.83
CA GLN A 77 3.52 -10.50 -6.86
C GLN A 77 3.68 -9.33 -7.85
N ALA A 78 3.01 -9.40 -9.01
CA ALA A 78 3.00 -8.31 -9.96
C ALA A 78 2.26 -7.09 -9.38
N HIS A 79 1.14 -7.33 -8.68
CA HIS A 79 0.34 -6.29 -8.04
C HIS A 79 1.13 -5.60 -6.90
N ARG A 80 1.81 -6.36 -6.04
CA ARG A 80 2.74 -5.85 -5.02
C ARG A 80 3.83 -4.96 -5.60
N LYS A 81 4.36 -5.32 -6.77
CA LYS A 81 5.37 -4.49 -7.44
C LYS A 81 4.79 -3.14 -7.84
N LEU A 82 3.57 -3.10 -8.38
CA LEU A 82 2.90 -1.84 -8.73
C LEU A 82 2.73 -0.94 -7.50
N HIS A 83 2.29 -1.51 -6.36
CA HIS A 83 2.18 -0.80 -5.08
C HIS A 83 3.53 -0.26 -4.61
N HIS A 84 4.55 -1.11 -4.60
CA HIS A 84 5.89 -0.75 -4.18
C HIS A 84 6.46 0.40 -5.02
N ASP A 85 6.36 0.30 -6.35
CA ASP A 85 6.85 1.33 -7.27
C ASP A 85 6.12 2.67 -7.03
N PHE A 86 4.81 2.65 -6.74
CA PHE A 86 4.05 3.85 -6.43
C PHE A 86 4.44 4.48 -5.09
N VAL A 87 4.56 3.68 -4.03
CA VAL A 87 5.00 4.17 -2.72
C VAL A 87 6.42 4.75 -2.81
N ARG A 88 7.32 4.08 -3.54
CA ARG A 88 8.68 4.58 -3.79
C ARG A 88 8.66 5.92 -4.53
N MET A 89 7.79 6.08 -5.52
CA MET A 89 7.59 7.36 -6.21
C MET A 89 7.19 8.47 -5.23
N ILE A 90 6.20 8.23 -4.36
CA ILE A 90 5.74 9.23 -3.40
C ILE A 90 6.86 9.61 -2.42
N TYR A 91 7.68 8.65 -1.99
CA TYR A 91 8.84 8.94 -1.15
C TYR A 91 9.92 9.77 -1.88
N GLY A 92 10.15 9.51 -3.17
CA GLY A 92 11.01 10.37 -4.00
C GLY A 92 10.48 11.79 -4.07
N ILE A 93 9.17 11.97 -4.29
CA ILE A 93 8.51 13.28 -4.28
C ILE A 93 8.70 13.97 -2.94
N ARG A 94 8.47 13.27 -1.82
CA ARG A 94 8.66 13.81 -0.46
C ARG A 94 10.10 14.25 -0.20
N LYS A 95 11.08 13.51 -0.71
CA LYS A 95 12.49 13.90 -0.58
C LYS A 95 12.80 15.18 -1.35
N VAL A 96 12.36 15.27 -2.60
CA VAL A 96 12.52 16.47 -3.42
C VAL A 96 11.76 17.65 -2.82
N GLU A 97 10.56 17.42 -2.30
CA GLU A 97 9.78 18.41 -1.56
C GLU A 97 10.56 19.01 -0.37
N ALA A 98 11.26 18.17 0.40
CA ALA A 98 12.02 18.60 1.57
C ALA A 98 13.33 19.33 1.21
N GLU A 99 14.01 18.94 0.13
CA GLU A 99 15.38 19.38 -0.16
C GLU A 99 15.54 20.25 -1.41
N SER A 100 14.58 20.21 -2.34
CA SER A 100 14.58 21.01 -3.58
C SER A 100 13.13 21.29 -4.04
N PRO A 101 12.27 21.88 -3.19
CA PRO A 101 10.84 22.08 -3.48
C PRO A 101 10.60 22.84 -4.79
N GLU A 102 11.50 23.76 -5.15
CA GLU A 102 11.43 24.54 -6.38
C GLU A 102 11.54 23.71 -7.66
N LYS A 103 11.98 22.44 -7.58
CA LYS A 103 12.03 21.52 -8.72
C LYS A 103 10.70 20.81 -8.99
N LEU A 104 9.77 20.82 -8.03
CA LEU A 104 8.48 20.15 -8.19
C LEU A 104 7.54 20.94 -9.10
N ASP A 105 6.87 20.20 -9.98
CA ASP A 105 5.74 20.65 -10.78
C ASP A 105 4.46 19.98 -10.27
N LEU A 106 3.69 20.75 -9.50
CA LEU A 106 2.46 20.28 -8.86
C LEU A 106 1.40 19.88 -9.90
N LYS A 107 1.39 20.50 -11.09
CA LYS A 107 0.46 20.14 -12.16
C LYS A 107 0.83 18.78 -12.77
N LYS A 108 2.13 18.53 -13.00
CA LYS A 108 2.59 17.20 -13.44
C LYS A 108 2.32 16.15 -12.37
N MET A 109 2.49 16.48 -11.09
CA MET A 109 2.12 15.59 -9.98
C MET A 109 0.64 15.27 -9.97
N LEU A 110 -0.25 16.26 -10.14
CA LEU A 110 -1.70 16.05 -10.21
C LEU A 110 -2.07 15.10 -11.35
N VAL A 111 -1.57 15.36 -12.57
CA VAL A 111 -1.82 14.50 -13.75
C VAL A 111 -1.28 13.08 -13.54
N PHE A 112 -0.11 12.96 -12.91
CA PHE A 112 0.47 11.65 -12.58
C PHE A 112 -0.42 10.86 -11.61
N LEU A 113 -0.82 11.46 -10.48
CA LEU A 113 -1.62 10.80 -9.45
C LEU A 113 -3.01 10.41 -9.96
N GLU A 114 -3.69 11.33 -10.63
CA GLU A 114 -5.00 11.06 -11.24
C GLU A 114 -4.90 9.92 -12.25
N GLY A 115 -3.89 9.96 -13.12
CA GLY A 115 -3.67 8.94 -14.14
C GLY A 115 -3.33 7.58 -13.53
N TRP A 116 -2.46 7.55 -12.52
CA TRP A 116 -2.08 6.31 -11.83
C TRP A 116 -3.28 5.69 -11.13
N LEU A 117 -3.98 6.45 -10.29
CA LEU A 117 -5.10 5.97 -9.48
C LEU A 117 -6.26 5.49 -10.38
N ARG A 118 -6.61 6.25 -11.42
CA ARG A 118 -7.62 5.86 -12.40
C ARG A 118 -7.28 4.53 -13.06
N ARG A 119 -6.03 4.34 -13.50
CA ARG A 119 -5.61 3.10 -14.19
C ARG A 119 -5.55 1.92 -13.23
N HIS A 120 -5.06 2.14 -12.02
CA HIS A 120 -4.94 1.10 -11.00
C HIS A 120 -6.32 0.54 -10.62
N VAL A 121 -7.23 1.42 -10.16
CA VAL A 121 -8.59 1.05 -9.74
C VAL A 121 -9.40 0.40 -10.87
N LEU A 122 -9.30 0.91 -12.10
CA LEU A 122 -10.08 0.39 -13.22
C LEU A 122 -9.47 -0.83 -13.91
N LYS A 123 -8.21 -1.18 -13.63
CA LYS A 123 -7.53 -2.31 -14.27
C LYS A 123 -6.98 -3.30 -13.26
N ALA A 124 -5.96 -2.90 -12.50
CA ALA A 124 -5.26 -3.79 -11.58
C ALA A 124 -6.21 -4.33 -10.50
N ASP A 125 -6.98 -3.45 -9.85
CA ASP A 125 -7.83 -3.85 -8.72
C ASP A 125 -9.02 -4.68 -9.19
N ARG A 126 -9.48 -4.43 -10.42
CA ARG A 126 -10.54 -5.21 -11.06
C ARG A 126 -10.17 -6.68 -11.24
N GLU A 127 -8.88 -7.01 -11.38
CA GLU A 127 -8.45 -8.39 -11.63
C GLU A 127 -8.67 -9.31 -10.41
N TYR A 128 -8.54 -8.79 -9.18
CA TYR A 128 -8.72 -9.62 -7.98
C TYR A 128 -10.19 -9.75 -7.56
N ILE A 129 -11.07 -8.82 -7.93
CA ILE A 129 -12.47 -8.79 -7.47
C ILE A 129 -13.21 -10.12 -7.63
N PRO A 130 -13.15 -10.81 -8.79
CA PRO A 130 -13.85 -12.07 -8.96
C PRO A 130 -13.38 -13.18 -8.00
N TYR A 131 -12.10 -13.17 -7.61
CA TYR A 131 -11.57 -14.12 -6.61
C TYR A 131 -12.20 -13.88 -5.24
N LEU A 132 -12.37 -12.62 -4.86
CA LEU A 132 -12.98 -12.24 -3.58
C LEU A 132 -14.49 -12.50 -3.55
N LYS A 133 -15.17 -12.45 -4.70
CA LYS A 133 -16.60 -12.81 -4.84
C LYS A 133 -16.85 -14.31 -4.93
N GLY A 134 -15.79 -15.12 -4.95
CA GLY A 134 -15.87 -16.58 -4.95
C GLY A 134 -16.03 -17.21 -6.33
N ASP A 135 -15.84 -16.45 -7.41
CA ASP A 135 -15.96 -16.94 -8.79
C ASP A 135 -14.82 -17.92 -9.15
N TYR A 136 -13.69 -17.85 -8.45
CA TYR A 136 -12.46 -18.59 -8.78
C TYR A 136 -11.80 -19.38 -7.62
N GLY A 137 -12.30 -19.30 -6.37
CA GLY A 137 -11.70 -20.06 -5.26
C GLY A 137 -12.33 -19.82 -3.88
N ARG A 138 -12.04 -20.73 -2.93
CA ARG A 138 -12.37 -20.57 -1.49
C ARG A 138 -11.22 -19.88 -0.76
N ARG A 139 -11.51 -19.19 0.35
CA ARG A 139 -10.47 -18.56 1.19
C ARG A 139 -9.50 -19.62 1.70
N LYS A 140 -8.24 -19.26 1.96
CA LYS A 140 -7.31 -20.15 2.70
C LYS A 140 -7.94 -20.63 4.00
N SER A 141 -8.65 -19.75 4.72
CA SER A 141 -9.42 -20.06 5.92
C SER A 141 -10.60 -21.04 5.73
N ASP A 142 -11.16 -21.16 4.51
CA ASP A 142 -12.26 -22.08 4.21
C ASP A 142 -11.76 -23.51 3.89
N LEU A 143 -10.44 -23.69 3.72
CA LEU A 143 -9.84 -25.00 3.50
C LEU A 143 -9.68 -25.71 4.85
N THR A 144 -10.73 -26.40 5.29
CA THR A 144 -10.61 -27.41 6.35
C THR A 144 -9.53 -28.41 5.98
N ILE A 145 -8.43 -28.44 6.74
CA ILE A 145 -7.43 -29.50 6.68
C ILE A 145 -8.12 -30.77 7.20
N PRO A 146 -8.16 -31.89 6.44
CA PRO A 146 -8.64 -33.14 6.97
C PRO A 146 -7.68 -33.59 8.07
N VAL A 147 -8.17 -33.62 9.31
CA VAL A 147 -7.46 -34.26 10.43
C VAL A 147 -7.42 -35.76 10.10
N ALA A 148 -6.29 -36.22 9.57
CA ALA A 148 -6.05 -37.64 9.37
C ALA A 148 -6.18 -38.34 10.73
N LYS A 149 -7.05 -39.35 10.82
CA LYS A 149 -7.19 -40.20 12.01
C LYS A 149 -5.83 -40.81 12.32
N ALA A 150 -5.23 -40.42 13.44
CA ALA A 150 -4.02 -41.03 13.96
C ALA A 150 -4.33 -42.46 14.41
N SER A 151 -3.80 -43.45 13.69
CA SER A 151 -3.63 -44.83 14.16
C SER A 151 -2.14 -45.09 14.31
N GLY A 152 -1.75 -45.33 15.57
CA GLY A 152 -0.45 -45.77 16.12
C GLY A 152 0.76 -45.91 15.21
N LEU A 153 1.87 -45.29 15.63
CA LEU A 153 3.16 -45.95 15.90
C LEU A 153 4.07 -45.01 16.70
N SER A 154 4.76 -45.61 17.66
CA SER A 154 5.63 -45.01 18.68
C SER A 154 7.01 -44.61 18.13
N GLY A 155 7.49 -43.44 18.53
CA GLY A 155 8.87 -42.96 18.39
C GLY A 155 8.99 -41.53 18.94
N GLU A 156 10.03 -41.27 19.74
CA GLU A 156 10.20 -40.05 20.55
C GLU A 156 10.33 -38.73 19.77
N THR A 157 10.00 -37.63 20.45
CA THR A 157 9.76 -36.21 20.08
C THR A 157 10.90 -35.41 19.41
N PRO A 158 10.52 -34.34 18.67
CA PRO A 158 11.15 -33.01 18.80
C PRO A 158 10.28 -32.06 19.64
N GLN A 159 10.86 -31.43 20.66
CA GLN A 159 10.33 -30.24 21.34
C GLN A 159 10.76 -29.00 20.55
N GLU A 160 9.81 -28.16 20.10
CA GLU A 160 9.87 -26.68 19.97
C GLU A 160 8.74 -26.18 19.06
N GLN A 161 7.54 -26.01 19.63
CA GLN A 161 6.48 -25.16 19.07
C GLN A 161 5.68 -24.55 20.23
N GLU A 162 6.27 -23.58 20.91
CA GLU A 162 5.50 -22.65 21.75
C GLU A 162 5.41 -21.32 21.01
N GLU A 163 4.20 -20.91 20.65
CA GLU A 163 3.95 -19.54 20.17
C GLU A 163 4.29 -18.55 21.29
N VAL A 164 5.37 -17.80 21.12
CA VAL A 164 5.72 -16.73 22.05
C VAL A 164 4.90 -15.48 21.71
N THR A 165 3.95 -15.12 22.58
CA THR A 165 3.20 -13.86 22.45
C THR A 165 3.96 -12.71 23.12
N VAL A 166 4.45 -11.77 22.33
CA VAL A 166 5.09 -10.54 22.83
C VAL A 166 4.08 -9.38 22.76
N SER A 167 3.75 -8.79 23.91
CA SER A 167 2.91 -7.59 23.98
C SER A 167 3.78 -6.35 24.18
N LEU A 168 3.73 -5.41 23.24
CA LEU A 168 4.50 -4.16 23.26
C LEU A 168 3.55 -2.97 23.41
N LYS A 169 3.91 -2.01 24.28
CA LYS A 169 3.29 -0.67 24.29
C LYS A 169 4.11 0.25 23.41
N VAL A 170 3.52 0.70 22.30
CA VAL A 170 4.19 1.57 21.34
C VAL A 170 3.32 2.78 21.00
N PRO A 171 3.92 3.89 20.55
CA PRO A 171 3.15 4.98 19.94
C PRO A 171 2.32 4.45 18.78
N TYR A 172 1.09 4.94 18.62
CA TYR A 172 0.18 4.48 17.57
C TYR A 172 0.80 4.54 16.16
N ALA A 173 1.64 5.55 15.91
CA ALA A 173 2.38 5.71 14.65
C ALA A 173 3.29 4.51 14.29
N ALA A 174 3.78 3.75 15.28
CA ALA A 174 4.67 2.61 15.08
C ALA A 174 3.92 1.28 14.87
N VAL A 175 2.60 1.25 15.03
CA VAL A 175 1.80 0.01 14.99
C VAL A 175 1.88 -0.66 13.62
N GLN A 176 1.87 0.12 12.53
CA GLN A 176 1.92 -0.45 11.17
C GLN A 176 3.28 -1.04 10.84
N THR A 177 4.36 -0.37 11.24
CA THR A 177 5.74 -0.88 11.14
C THR A 177 5.87 -2.22 11.86
N LEU A 178 5.31 -2.35 13.06
CA LEU A 178 5.35 -3.59 13.83
C LEU A 178 4.47 -4.69 13.26
N ARG A 179 3.30 -4.34 12.70
CA ARG A 179 2.46 -5.31 11.97
C ARG A 179 3.18 -5.85 10.75
N ARG A 180 3.87 -4.99 10.00
CA ARG A 180 4.72 -5.39 8.87
C ARG A 180 5.84 -6.32 9.32
N CYS A 181 6.55 -5.99 10.41
CA CYS A 181 7.56 -6.88 11.02
C CYS A 181 6.95 -8.25 11.38
N ALA A 182 5.81 -8.24 12.07
CA ALA A 182 5.15 -9.46 12.52
C ALA A 182 4.69 -10.33 11.34
N ASN A 183 4.17 -9.72 10.27
CA ASN A 183 3.77 -10.43 9.06
C ASN A 183 4.97 -11.03 8.32
N LEU A 184 6.08 -10.28 8.22
CA LEU A 184 7.32 -10.78 7.61
C LEU A 184 7.91 -11.95 8.41
N LEU A 185 7.92 -11.86 9.74
CA LEU A 185 8.38 -12.93 10.63
C LEU A 185 7.51 -14.19 10.52
N ARG A 186 6.19 -14.03 10.31
CA ARG A 186 5.25 -15.17 10.13
C ARG A 186 5.39 -15.88 8.78
N GLN A 187 5.88 -15.20 7.74
CA GLN A 187 5.91 -15.75 6.39
C GLN A 187 7.16 -16.60 6.07
N GLY A 188 8.15 -16.69 6.98
CA GLY A 188 9.25 -17.65 6.94
C GLY A 188 10.03 -17.71 5.62
N GLY A 189 11.12 -16.96 5.50
CA GLY A 189 12.06 -17.05 4.38
C GLY A 189 13.07 -15.91 4.37
N ASP A 190 14.10 -16.01 3.52
CA ASP A 190 15.24 -15.09 3.32
C ASP A 190 14.89 -13.59 3.02
N HIS A 191 13.65 -13.17 3.28
CA HIS A 191 13.15 -11.80 3.18
C HIS A 191 13.23 -11.01 4.49
N ALA A 192 13.96 -11.52 5.49
CA ALA A 192 14.44 -10.73 6.63
C ALA A 192 15.55 -9.73 6.23
N ALA A 193 15.51 -9.20 5.00
CA ALA A 193 16.29 -8.02 4.65
C ALA A 193 15.72 -6.84 5.46
N PRO A 194 16.56 -6.14 6.21
CA PRO A 194 16.48 -6.12 7.66
C PRO A 194 15.45 -5.11 8.16
N LEU A 195 15.19 -5.10 9.47
CA LEU A 195 14.46 -4.02 10.16
C LEU A 195 14.92 -2.60 9.76
N GLU A 196 16.14 -2.46 9.22
CA GLU A 196 16.69 -1.25 8.61
C GLU A 196 15.90 -0.76 7.38
N ALA A 197 15.23 -1.62 6.61
CA ALA A 197 14.33 -1.20 5.51
C ALA A 197 13.00 -0.59 6.01
N LEU A 198 12.80 -0.51 7.33
CA LEU A 198 11.72 0.20 8.00
C LEU A 198 12.15 1.56 8.55
N THR A 199 13.42 1.96 8.36
CA THR A 199 13.80 3.37 8.46
C THR A 199 12.97 4.16 7.45
N ASP A 200 12.66 5.42 7.77
CA ASP A 200 11.99 6.33 6.84
C ASP A 200 12.60 6.18 5.43
N PRO A 201 11.86 5.69 4.43
CA PRO A 201 12.41 5.49 3.08
C PRO A 201 12.96 6.78 2.48
N VAL A 202 12.50 7.94 2.97
CA VAL A 202 13.05 9.27 2.65
C VAL A 202 14.45 9.47 3.23
N ALA A 203 14.74 8.94 4.41
CA ALA A 203 16.03 9.09 5.08
C ALA A 203 17.13 8.22 4.46
N ALA A 204 16.78 7.06 3.90
CA ALA A 204 17.72 6.17 3.24
C ALA A 204 17.95 6.51 1.75
N MET A 205 17.04 7.24 1.11
CA MET A 205 17.14 7.66 -0.28
C MET A 205 17.99 8.93 -0.38
N ASP A 206 18.99 8.93 -1.26
CA ASP A 206 19.71 10.17 -1.59
C ASP A 206 18.88 11.06 -2.54
N ILE A 207 19.30 12.32 -2.67
CA ILE A 207 18.58 13.29 -3.48
C ILE A 207 18.68 13.01 -4.99
N GLU A 208 19.76 12.37 -5.46
CA GLU A 208 19.95 12.06 -6.88
C GLU A 208 18.98 10.95 -7.32
N ASP A 209 18.87 9.89 -6.52
CA ASP A 209 17.89 8.82 -6.66
C ASP A 209 16.46 9.37 -6.58
N ALA A 210 16.19 10.27 -5.64
CA ALA A 210 14.88 10.88 -5.51
C ALA A 210 14.49 11.70 -6.75
N LEU A 211 15.43 12.46 -7.32
CA LEU A 211 15.20 13.22 -8.55
C LEU A 211 14.94 12.30 -9.76
N GLU A 212 15.67 11.20 -9.87
CA GLU A 212 15.46 10.22 -10.95
C GLU A 212 14.13 9.48 -10.80
N ILE A 213 13.76 9.09 -9.58
CA ILE A 213 12.47 8.46 -9.28
C ILE A 213 11.34 9.46 -9.59
N ALA A 214 11.43 10.69 -9.07
CA ALA A 214 10.40 11.72 -9.18
C ALA A 214 10.42 12.49 -10.52
N LYS A 215 11.27 12.11 -11.49
CA LYS A 215 11.47 12.84 -12.76
C LYS A 215 10.18 13.19 -13.51
N VAL A 216 9.16 12.35 -13.37
CA VAL A 216 7.86 12.53 -14.05
C VAL A 216 7.08 13.73 -13.50
N VAL A 217 7.43 14.24 -12.32
CA VAL A 217 6.78 15.39 -11.66
C VAL A 217 7.72 16.58 -11.45
N LEU A 218 8.91 16.59 -12.06
CA LEU A 218 9.82 17.73 -12.01
C LEU A 218 9.50 18.77 -13.09
N ARG A 219 9.86 20.04 -12.86
CA ARG A 219 9.64 21.17 -13.79
C ARG A 219 10.34 20.98 -15.13
#